data_AF-A0A5C5SCQ0-F1
#
_entry.id   AF-A0A5C5SCQ0-F1
#
_cell.length_a   1.000
_cell.length_b   1.000
_cell.length_c   1.000
_cell.angle_alpha   90.00
_cell.angle_beta   90.00
_cell.angle_gamma   90.00
#
_symmetry.space_group_name_H-M   'P 1'
#
loop_
_entity.id
_entity.type
_entity.pdbx_description
1 polymer ?
#
loop_
_entity_poly.entity_id
_entity_poly.type
_entity_poly.pdbx_seq_one_letter_code
_entity_poly.pdbx_strand_id
1 'polypeptide(L)'
;MPSRRPPSPAKVRLARLVFGLGWLAALTIASTGPAYRRGFIDVAGIQTTFGLGTSAALAAIIGGLALSLLLPAREYRRTIIATGIGWLYRAAVLCVFGVTVIFLASRAVPSLGARTDSMKLLGIAGIGALVAVALGILWAAAQPAGTARPGLLSTLVGVTLGIAAAYVPLNWRIAADTLPRINDITTDTLHPPAFMALRTSNDSGNGGDYAGEPVAAAQRAGYPDIRSLTLKEPAAEAFARIERTARALGWEIVGEDTAQGRLEAVAITRWFGFKDDIVVRLTPVSGGTKIDIRSRSRVGVSDLGTNAARVRQFLARLQQAP
;
A
#
# COMPACT_ATOMS: atom_id res chain seq x y z
N MET A 1 -5.72 -50.81 -15.38
CA MET A 1 -5.48 -49.40 -14.99
C MET A 1 -5.58 -49.30 -13.46
N PRO A 2 -4.57 -48.82 -12.72
CA PRO A 2 -4.73 -48.66 -11.28
C PRO A 2 -5.76 -47.55 -11.03
N SER A 3 -6.83 -47.86 -10.30
CA SER A 3 -7.85 -46.89 -9.93
C SER A 3 -7.23 -45.82 -9.01
N ARG A 4 -7.39 -44.55 -9.38
CA ARG A 4 -6.94 -43.42 -8.58
C ARG A 4 -7.70 -43.44 -7.26
N ARG A 5 -7.05 -43.83 -6.15
CA ARG A 5 -7.66 -43.69 -4.83
C ARG A 5 -7.83 -42.20 -4.52
N PRO A 6 -9.02 -41.73 -4.13
CA PRO A 6 -9.24 -40.35 -3.78
C PRO A 6 -8.35 -39.94 -2.59
N PRO A 7 -7.98 -38.65 -2.47
CA PRO A 7 -7.21 -38.15 -1.34
C PRO A 7 -7.93 -38.46 -0.02
N SER A 8 -7.16 -38.74 1.04
CA SER A 8 -7.78 -39.07 2.33
C SER A 8 -8.62 -37.89 2.84
N PRO A 9 -9.78 -38.14 3.47
CA PRO A 9 -10.66 -37.08 3.96
C PRO A 9 -9.95 -36.10 4.91
N ALA A 10 -8.98 -36.57 5.69
CA ALA A 10 -8.16 -35.74 6.58
C ALA A 10 -7.33 -34.70 5.82
N LYS A 11 -6.70 -35.08 4.69
CA LYS A 11 -5.90 -34.16 3.86
C LYS A 11 -6.77 -33.10 3.19
N VAL A 12 -7.96 -33.49 2.74
CA VAL A 12 -8.93 -32.55 2.15
C VAL A 12 -9.46 -31.56 3.18
N ARG A 13 -9.75 -32.00 4.42
CA ARG A 13 -10.17 -31.11 5.51
C ARG A 13 -9.08 -30.11 5.87
N LEU A 14 -7.83 -30.56 5.99
CA LEU A 14 -6.69 -29.70 6.30
C LEU A 14 -6.44 -28.68 5.18
N ALA A 15 -6.58 -29.08 3.90
CA ALA A 15 -6.50 -28.17 2.75
C ALA A 15 -7.52 -27.03 2.84
N ARG A 16 -8.77 -27.38 3.13
CA ARG A 16 -9.89 -26.44 3.25
C ARG A 16 -9.68 -25.49 4.42
N LEU A 17 -9.12 -25.97 5.52
CA LEU A 17 -8.85 -25.17 6.71
C LEU A 17 -7.77 -24.12 6.43
N VAL A 18 -6.67 -24.53 5.80
CA VAL A 18 -5.59 -23.63 5.39
C VAL A 18 -6.05 -22.58 4.37
N PHE A 19 -6.79 -23.00 3.34
CA PHE A 19 -7.34 -22.08 2.34
C PHE A 19 -8.35 -21.12 2.98
N GLY A 20 -9.18 -21.61 3.91
CA GLY A 20 -10.11 -20.80 4.69
C GLY A 20 -9.41 -19.75 5.56
N LEU A 21 -8.28 -20.10 6.19
CA LEU A 21 -7.46 -19.14 6.95
C LEU A 21 -6.87 -18.04 6.06
N GLY A 22 -6.48 -18.38 4.83
CA GLY A 22 -5.97 -17.39 3.86
C GLY A 22 -7.02 -16.42 3.38
N TRP A 23 -8.23 -16.92 3.10
CA TRP A 23 -9.38 -16.07 2.81
C TRP A 23 -9.77 -15.20 3.99
N LEU A 24 -9.76 -15.76 5.20
CA LEU A 24 -10.02 -14.97 6.41
C LEU A 24 -9.01 -13.84 6.55
N ALA A 25 -7.72 -14.12 6.40
CA ALA A 25 -6.67 -13.10 6.45
C ALA A 25 -6.83 -12.01 5.38
N ALA A 26 -7.10 -12.41 4.13
CA ALA A 26 -7.34 -11.48 3.03
C ALA A 26 -8.58 -10.61 3.28
N LEU A 27 -9.68 -11.20 3.77
CA LEU A 27 -10.90 -10.49 4.16
C LEU A 27 -10.64 -9.53 5.32
N THR A 28 -9.84 -9.93 6.32
CA THR A 28 -9.44 -9.07 7.42
C THR A 28 -8.65 -7.85 6.91
N ILE A 29 -7.64 -8.02 6.06
CA ILE A 29 -6.93 -6.88 5.43
C ILE A 29 -7.91 -6.04 4.60
N ALA A 30 -8.73 -6.67 3.76
CA ALA A 30 -9.67 -5.97 2.87
C ALA A 30 -10.70 -5.12 3.66
N SER A 31 -11.09 -5.61 4.83
CA SER A 31 -12.08 -4.97 5.71
C SER A 31 -11.55 -3.75 6.47
N THR A 32 -10.23 -3.56 6.56
CA THR A 32 -9.62 -2.44 7.33
C THR A 32 -10.10 -1.06 6.89
N GLY A 33 -10.15 -0.80 5.58
CA GLY A 33 -10.64 0.47 5.04
C GLY A 33 -12.09 0.74 5.43
N PRO A 34 -13.03 -0.16 5.10
CA PRO A 34 -14.42 -0.06 5.55
C PRO A 34 -14.59 0.00 7.07
N ALA A 35 -13.75 -0.70 7.85
CA ALA A 35 -13.80 -0.69 9.31
C ALA A 35 -13.38 0.66 9.89
N TYR A 36 -12.27 1.22 9.40
CA TYR A 36 -11.81 2.54 9.80
C TYR A 36 -12.82 3.63 9.43
N ARG A 37 -13.38 3.60 8.20
CA ARG A 37 -14.39 4.58 7.77
C ARG A 37 -15.65 4.60 8.63
N ARG A 38 -16.00 3.46 9.24
CA ARG A 38 -17.14 3.35 10.16
C ARG A 38 -16.77 3.60 11.62
N GLY A 39 -15.50 3.91 11.90
CA GLY A 39 -15.00 4.20 13.25
C GLY A 39 -14.76 2.96 14.12
N PHE A 40 -14.74 1.75 13.54
CA PHE A 40 -14.49 0.52 14.31
C PHE A 40 -13.03 0.34 14.72
N ILE A 41 -12.10 0.92 13.96
CA ILE A 41 -10.66 0.89 14.24
C ILE A 41 -10.05 2.26 13.98
N ASP A 42 -8.96 2.57 14.69
CA ASP A 42 -8.16 3.78 14.50
C ASP A 42 -6.91 3.52 13.62
N VAL A 43 -6.03 4.50 13.50
CA VAL A 43 -4.81 4.38 12.68
C VAL A 43 -3.86 3.30 13.23
N ALA A 44 -3.75 3.18 14.55
CA ALA A 44 -2.96 2.12 15.19
C ALA A 44 -3.57 0.73 14.93
N GLY A 45 -4.90 0.65 14.93
CA GLY A 45 -5.66 -0.53 14.53
C GLY A 45 -5.36 -0.95 13.09
N ILE A 46 -5.31 -0.02 12.12
CA ILE A 46 -4.92 -0.33 10.73
C ILE A 46 -3.53 -0.96 10.70
N GLN A 47 -2.55 -0.37 11.37
CA GLN A 47 -1.17 -0.88 11.41
C GLN A 47 -1.12 -2.30 11.97
N THR A 48 -1.86 -2.54 13.07
CA THR A 48 -1.95 -3.84 13.72
C THR A 48 -2.61 -4.87 12.82
N THR A 49 -3.76 -4.55 12.23
CA THR A 49 -4.50 -5.45 11.34
C THR A 49 -3.72 -5.75 10.06
N PHE A 50 -2.99 -4.78 9.50
CA PHE A 50 -2.10 -5.01 8.36
C PHE A 50 -0.95 -5.93 8.74
N GLY A 51 -0.32 -5.71 9.89
CA GLY A 51 0.73 -6.59 10.40
C GLY A 51 0.25 -8.03 10.58
N LEU A 52 -0.87 -8.22 11.29
CA LEU A 52 -1.45 -9.55 11.55
C LEU A 52 -2.00 -10.21 10.29
N GLY A 53 -2.76 -9.47 9.48
CA GLY A 53 -3.38 -9.94 8.25
C GLY A 53 -2.35 -10.35 7.21
N THR A 54 -1.30 -9.54 7.00
CA THR A 54 -0.20 -9.89 6.08
C THR A 54 0.49 -11.16 6.55
N SER A 55 0.71 -11.29 7.86
CA SER A 55 1.34 -12.47 8.43
C SER A 55 0.46 -13.72 8.35
N ALA A 56 -0.87 -13.58 8.50
CA ALA A 56 -1.83 -14.67 8.34
C ALA A 56 -2.02 -15.08 6.87
N ALA A 57 -2.00 -14.13 5.94
CA ALA A 57 -2.02 -14.39 4.50
C ALA A 57 -0.76 -15.15 4.07
N LEU A 58 0.42 -14.72 4.56
CA LEU A 58 1.68 -15.46 4.39
C LEU A 58 1.56 -16.87 4.99
N ALA A 59 1.06 -17.02 6.22
CA ALA A 59 0.88 -18.32 6.86
C ALA A 59 -0.05 -19.26 6.08
N ALA A 60 -1.11 -18.75 5.46
CA ALA A 60 -2.04 -19.55 4.67
C ALA A 60 -1.49 -19.94 3.29
N ILE A 61 -0.76 -19.05 2.62
CA ILE A 61 0.00 -19.37 1.41
C ILE A 61 1.02 -20.46 1.72
N ILE A 62 1.77 -20.30 2.81
CA ILE A 62 2.76 -21.27 3.28
C ILE A 62 2.09 -22.60 3.67
N GLY A 63 0.95 -22.59 4.37
CA GLY A 63 0.19 -23.79 4.69
C GLY A 63 -0.35 -24.50 3.46
N GLY A 64 -0.75 -23.75 2.43
CA GLY A 64 -1.28 -24.31 1.18
C GLY A 64 -0.17 -24.99 0.39
N LEU A 65 1.01 -24.37 0.36
CA LEU A 65 2.23 -24.96 -0.19
C LEU A 65 2.66 -26.19 0.63
N ALA A 66 2.62 -26.15 1.98
CA ALA A 66 2.94 -27.28 2.85
C ALA A 66 1.98 -28.48 2.64
N LEU A 67 0.71 -28.22 2.36
CA LEU A 67 -0.27 -29.27 2.09
C LEU A 67 -0.07 -29.92 0.72
N SER A 68 0.44 -29.16 -0.26
CA SER A 68 0.89 -29.71 -1.54
C SER A 68 2.05 -30.70 -1.39
N LEU A 69 2.78 -30.65 -0.25
CA LEU A 69 3.85 -31.59 0.12
C LEU A 69 3.33 -32.93 0.69
N LEU A 70 2.12 -32.94 1.26
CA LEU A 70 1.52 -34.12 1.91
C LEU A 70 0.69 -34.99 0.95
N LEU A 71 0.41 -34.51 -0.26
CA LEU A 71 -0.19 -35.33 -1.32
C LEU A 71 0.87 -36.32 -1.82
N PRO A 72 0.62 -37.64 -1.75
CA PRO A 72 1.65 -38.60 -2.10
C PRO A 72 1.90 -38.51 -3.61
N ALA A 73 3.17 -38.33 -3.98
CA ALA A 73 3.64 -38.53 -5.34
C ALA A 73 3.50 -40.03 -5.68
N ARG A 74 2.29 -40.49 -5.98
CA ARG A 74 2.10 -41.89 -6.39
C ARG A 74 2.25 -42.01 -7.89
N GLU A 75 3.50 -42.34 -8.22
CA GLU A 75 3.94 -43.24 -9.28
C GLU A 75 3.51 -42.89 -10.71
N TYR A 76 4.46 -42.35 -11.47
CA TYR A 76 5.06 -43.15 -12.55
C TYR A 76 6.51 -42.69 -12.79
N ARG A 77 7.36 -43.66 -13.12
CA ARG A 77 8.81 -43.58 -13.29
C ARG A 77 9.38 -42.29 -13.91
N ARG A 78 10.47 -41.82 -13.28
CA ARG A 78 11.69 -41.15 -13.82
C ARG A 78 11.57 -39.64 -14.02
N THR A 79 12.40 -38.79 -13.41
CA THR A 79 13.87 -38.86 -13.20
C THR A 79 14.23 -38.58 -11.72
N ILE A 80 15.31 -39.16 -11.17
CA ILE A 80 15.84 -38.87 -9.82
C ILE A 80 15.89 -37.35 -9.53
N ILE A 81 16.17 -36.57 -10.57
CA ILE A 81 16.21 -35.11 -10.60
C ILE A 81 14.86 -34.46 -10.23
N ALA A 82 13.73 -34.91 -10.81
CA ALA A 82 12.42 -34.33 -10.51
C ALA A 82 11.97 -34.62 -9.07
N THR A 83 12.33 -35.79 -8.55
CA THR A 83 12.10 -36.15 -7.15
C THR A 83 12.98 -35.33 -6.21
N GLY A 84 14.27 -35.16 -6.55
CA GLY A 84 15.22 -34.33 -5.81
C GLY A 84 14.82 -32.85 -5.75
N ILE A 85 14.46 -32.25 -6.90
CA ILE A 85 13.93 -30.87 -6.98
C ILE A 85 12.64 -30.75 -6.16
N GLY A 86 11.78 -31.76 -6.21
CA GLY A 86 10.60 -31.83 -5.36
C GLY A 86 10.95 -31.76 -3.88
N TRP A 87 11.91 -32.54 -3.38
CA TRP A 87 12.36 -32.51 -1.97
C TRP A 87 13.05 -31.21 -1.57
N LEU A 88 13.88 -30.62 -2.44
CA LEU A 88 14.50 -29.32 -2.23
C LEU A 88 13.46 -28.20 -2.13
N TYR A 89 12.42 -28.23 -2.98
CA TYR A 89 11.26 -27.34 -2.87
C TYR A 89 10.56 -27.49 -1.52
N ARG A 90 10.33 -28.73 -1.05
CA ARG A 90 9.72 -29.00 0.27
C ARG A 90 10.56 -28.40 1.41
N ALA A 91 11.87 -28.62 1.37
CA ALA A 91 12.81 -28.12 2.38
C ALA A 91 12.86 -26.59 2.40
N ALA A 92 12.93 -25.94 1.23
CA ALA A 92 12.90 -24.49 1.12
C ALA A 92 11.60 -23.90 1.70
N VAL A 93 10.45 -24.51 1.38
CA VAL A 93 9.13 -24.12 1.93
C VAL A 93 9.09 -24.29 3.46
N LEU A 94 9.69 -25.35 4.01
CA LEU A 94 9.78 -25.58 5.46
C LEU A 94 10.70 -24.55 6.17
N CYS A 95 11.80 -24.16 5.55
CA CYS A 95 12.67 -23.11 6.09
C CYS A 95 11.96 -21.74 6.11
N VAL A 96 11.24 -21.40 5.04
CA VAL A 96 10.39 -20.19 5.00
C VAL A 96 9.34 -20.24 6.11
N PHE A 97 8.67 -21.39 6.26
CA PHE A 97 7.68 -21.62 7.32
C PHE A 97 8.26 -21.37 8.72
N GLY A 98 9.43 -21.94 9.03
CA GLY A 98 10.09 -21.74 10.32
C GLY A 98 10.41 -20.27 10.61
N VAL A 99 10.94 -19.56 9.61
CA VAL A 99 11.29 -18.13 9.74
C VAL A 99 10.03 -17.26 9.91
N THR A 100 8.94 -17.55 9.19
CA THR A 100 7.67 -16.83 9.35
C THR A 100 7.02 -17.07 10.71
N VAL A 101 7.09 -18.29 11.25
CA VAL A 101 6.59 -18.60 12.61
C VAL A 101 7.41 -17.86 13.67
N ILE A 102 8.74 -17.82 13.54
CA ILE A 102 9.60 -17.07 14.45
C ILE A 102 9.29 -15.56 14.38
N PHE A 103 9.06 -15.03 13.18
CA PHE A 103 8.64 -13.65 12.99
C PHE A 103 7.29 -13.37 13.66
N LEU A 104 6.29 -14.23 13.45
CA LEU A 104 4.97 -14.11 14.09
C LEU A 104 5.04 -14.18 15.61
N ALA A 105 5.77 -15.15 16.16
CA ALA A 105 6.00 -15.29 17.59
C ALA A 105 6.68 -14.05 18.19
N SER A 106 7.59 -13.42 17.44
CA SER A 106 8.25 -12.16 17.83
C SER A 106 7.33 -10.95 17.86
N ARG A 107 6.16 -11.00 17.23
CA ARG A 107 5.14 -9.93 17.27
C ARG A 107 4.09 -10.19 18.34
N ALA A 108 3.75 -11.44 18.59
CA ALA A 108 2.82 -11.82 19.64
C ALA A 108 3.43 -11.73 21.05
N VAL A 109 4.75 -11.92 21.18
CA VAL A 109 5.45 -11.96 22.47
C VAL A 109 6.51 -10.85 22.52
N PRO A 110 6.31 -9.80 23.33
CA PRO A 110 7.23 -8.65 23.40
C PRO A 110 8.69 -9.01 23.71
N SER A 111 8.91 -10.03 24.55
CA SER A 111 10.26 -10.51 24.91
C SER A 111 11.00 -11.19 23.75
N LEU A 112 10.27 -11.82 22.82
CA LEU A 112 10.82 -12.37 21.58
C LEU A 112 11.03 -11.26 20.55
N GLY A 113 10.16 -10.25 20.53
CA GLY A 113 10.27 -9.08 19.66
C GLY A 113 11.51 -8.24 19.92
N ALA A 114 11.92 -8.10 21.18
CA ALA A 114 13.15 -7.40 21.56
C ALA A 114 14.44 -8.16 21.16
N ARG A 115 14.35 -9.47 20.93
CA ARG A 115 15.49 -10.35 20.63
C ARG A 115 15.66 -10.66 19.15
N THR A 116 14.71 -10.26 18.32
CA THR A 116 14.69 -10.64 16.90
C THR A 116 14.66 -9.40 16.02
N ASP A 117 15.61 -9.34 15.09
CA ASP A 117 15.60 -8.33 14.04
C ASP A 117 14.52 -8.69 13.02
N SER A 118 13.33 -8.16 13.25
CA SER A 118 12.16 -8.42 12.41
C SER A 118 12.36 -8.03 10.94
N MET A 119 13.28 -7.11 10.63
CA MET A 119 13.61 -6.74 9.25
C MET A 119 14.42 -7.84 8.57
N LYS A 120 15.39 -8.44 9.27
CA LYS A 120 16.13 -9.61 8.77
C LYS A 120 15.22 -10.82 8.57
N LEU A 121 14.30 -11.08 9.50
CA LEU A 121 13.35 -12.19 9.37
C LEU A 121 12.41 -12.01 8.15
N LEU A 122 11.93 -10.80 7.90
CA LEU A 122 11.12 -10.49 6.72
C LEU A 122 11.92 -10.65 5.42
N GLY A 123 13.17 -10.17 5.40
CA GLY A 123 14.07 -10.34 4.25
C GLY A 123 14.36 -11.80 3.93
N ILE A 124 14.65 -12.62 4.94
CA ILE A 124 14.88 -14.07 4.78
C ILE A 124 13.60 -14.76 4.28
N ALA A 125 12.43 -14.41 4.81
CA ALA A 125 11.15 -14.95 4.36
C ALA A 125 10.86 -14.58 2.88
N GLY A 126 11.16 -13.35 2.48
CA GLY A 126 11.02 -12.89 1.09
C GLY A 126 11.93 -13.65 0.12
N ILE A 127 13.21 -13.80 0.46
CA ILE A 127 14.16 -14.57 -0.36
C ILE A 127 13.72 -16.03 -0.47
N GLY A 128 13.34 -16.65 0.64
CA GLY A 128 12.90 -18.04 0.62
C GLY A 128 11.58 -18.23 -0.15
N ALA A 129 10.67 -17.25 -0.15
CA ALA A 129 9.47 -17.29 -0.98
C ALA A 129 9.81 -17.26 -2.48
N LEU A 130 10.77 -16.42 -2.90
CA LEU A 130 11.26 -16.39 -4.30
C LEU A 130 11.90 -17.72 -4.71
N VAL A 131 12.70 -18.31 -3.82
CA VAL A 131 13.29 -19.65 -4.02
C VAL A 131 12.20 -20.72 -4.16
N ALA A 132 11.17 -20.68 -3.32
CA ALA A 132 10.04 -21.59 -3.42
C ALA A 132 9.29 -21.45 -4.76
N VAL A 133 9.05 -20.22 -5.23
CA VAL A 133 8.42 -19.99 -6.55
C VAL A 133 9.27 -20.55 -7.68
N ALA A 134 10.58 -20.27 -7.69
CA ALA A 134 11.50 -20.78 -8.72
C ALA A 134 11.53 -22.30 -8.74
N LEU A 135 11.66 -22.94 -7.57
CA LEU A 135 11.65 -24.39 -7.43
C LEU A 135 10.28 -25.00 -7.81
N GLY A 136 9.17 -24.29 -7.55
CA GLY A 136 7.82 -24.69 -7.97
C GLY A 136 7.63 -24.66 -9.49
N ILE A 137 8.16 -23.63 -10.16
CA ILE A 137 8.17 -23.53 -11.63
C ILE A 137 9.04 -24.64 -12.23
N LEU A 138 10.25 -24.85 -11.71
CA LEU A 138 11.15 -25.93 -12.15
C LEU A 138 10.51 -27.31 -11.98
N TRP A 139 9.84 -27.53 -10.85
CA TRP A 139 9.12 -28.77 -10.57
C TRP A 139 7.93 -28.98 -11.52
N ALA A 140 7.19 -27.93 -11.86
CA ALA A 140 6.09 -27.98 -12.83
C ALA A 140 6.57 -28.19 -14.27
N ALA A 141 7.70 -27.58 -14.64
CA ALA A 141 8.33 -27.74 -15.96
C ALA A 141 8.96 -29.13 -16.15
N ALA A 142 9.40 -29.76 -15.06
CA ALA A 142 9.90 -31.13 -15.07
C ALA A 142 8.78 -32.20 -15.19
N GLN A 143 7.51 -31.81 -15.28
CA GLN A 143 6.39 -32.76 -15.45
C GLN A 143 6.17 -33.12 -16.94
N PRO A 144 5.87 -34.39 -17.28
CA PRO A 144 5.58 -34.82 -18.65
C PRO A 144 4.36 -34.11 -19.27
N ALA A 145 4.33 -34.03 -20.60
CA ALA A 145 3.15 -33.52 -21.33
C ALA A 145 1.92 -34.41 -21.08
N GLY A 146 0.76 -33.80 -20.83
CA GLY A 146 -0.52 -34.52 -20.65
C GLY A 146 -0.93 -34.84 -19.21
N THR A 147 -0.06 -34.62 -18.21
CA THR A 147 -0.51 -34.63 -16.81
C THR A 147 -1.35 -33.39 -16.53
N ALA A 148 -2.51 -33.53 -15.88
CA ALA A 148 -3.14 -32.41 -15.20
C ALA A 148 -2.06 -31.74 -14.34
N ARG A 149 -1.99 -30.40 -14.34
CA ARG A 149 -1.02 -29.61 -13.57
C ARG A 149 -1.71 -28.92 -12.38
N PRO A 150 -2.36 -29.64 -11.43
CA PRO A 150 -3.15 -28.99 -10.38
C PRO A 150 -2.25 -28.20 -9.41
N GLY A 151 -0.95 -28.52 -9.38
CA GLY A 151 0.06 -27.79 -8.59
C GLY A 151 0.45 -26.46 -9.22
N LEU A 152 0.57 -26.35 -10.55
CA LEU A 152 0.99 -25.11 -11.20
C LEU A 152 -0.06 -24.02 -11.07
N LEU A 153 -1.34 -24.35 -11.34
CA LEU A 153 -2.43 -23.38 -11.21
C LEU A 153 -2.57 -22.90 -9.76
N SER A 154 -2.50 -23.81 -8.79
CA SER A 154 -2.60 -23.44 -7.37
C SER A 154 -1.39 -22.64 -6.87
N THR A 155 -0.18 -22.96 -7.33
CA THR A 155 1.01 -22.14 -7.08
C THR A 155 0.90 -20.76 -7.72
N LEU A 156 0.46 -20.65 -8.98
CA LEU A 156 0.30 -19.36 -9.66
C LEU A 156 -0.76 -18.48 -8.98
N VAL A 157 -1.91 -19.06 -8.62
CA VAL A 157 -2.96 -18.36 -7.88
C VAL A 157 -2.47 -17.94 -6.49
N GLY A 158 -1.80 -18.84 -5.76
CA GLY A 158 -1.25 -18.55 -4.44
C GLY A 158 -0.19 -17.44 -4.46
N VAL A 159 0.71 -17.46 -5.45
CA VAL A 159 1.72 -16.41 -5.67
C VAL A 159 1.06 -15.09 -6.03
N THR A 160 0.08 -15.10 -6.94
CA THR A 160 -0.63 -13.89 -7.36
C THR A 160 -1.35 -13.24 -6.18
N LEU A 161 -2.08 -14.02 -5.38
CA LEU A 161 -2.76 -13.54 -4.18
C LEU A 161 -1.76 -13.08 -3.10
N GLY A 162 -0.61 -13.75 -2.97
CA GLY A 162 0.46 -13.35 -2.06
C GLY A 162 1.10 -12.02 -2.43
N ILE A 163 1.41 -11.82 -3.71
CA ILE A 163 1.92 -10.55 -4.23
C ILE A 163 0.88 -9.46 -4.01
N ALA A 164 -0.40 -9.72 -4.35
CA ALA A 164 -1.48 -8.74 -4.16
C ALA A 164 -1.65 -8.34 -2.69
N ALA A 165 -1.60 -9.30 -1.76
CA ALA A 165 -1.69 -9.04 -0.33
C ALA A 165 -0.47 -8.29 0.23
N ALA A 166 0.73 -8.60 -0.26
CA ALA A 166 1.97 -7.96 0.18
C ALA A 166 2.20 -6.58 -0.45
N TYR A 167 1.58 -6.29 -1.59
CA TYR A 167 1.84 -5.09 -2.38
C TYR A 167 1.65 -3.79 -1.58
N VAL A 168 0.47 -3.61 -0.97
CA VAL A 168 0.14 -2.38 -0.21
C VAL A 168 1.08 -2.16 0.97
N PRO A 169 1.26 -3.10 1.92
CA PRO A 169 2.13 -2.89 3.06
C PRO A 169 3.60 -2.73 2.66
N LEU A 170 4.06 -3.43 1.62
CA LEU A 170 5.44 -3.27 1.12
C LEU A 170 5.64 -1.88 0.51
N ASN A 171 4.70 -1.41 -0.31
CA ASN A 171 4.78 -0.09 -0.93
C ASN A 171 4.76 1.03 0.13
N TRP A 172 3.93 0.91 1.17
CA TRP A 172 3.91 1.85 2.29
C TRP A 172 5.20 1.83 3.10
N ARG A 173 5.81 0.65 3.30
CA ARG A 173 7.09 0.53 3.99
C ARG A 173 8.19 1.23 3.20
N ILE A 174 8.27 0.97 1.89
CA ILE A 174 9.22 1.63 0.99
C ILE A 174 9.02 3.14 1.04
N ALA A 175 7.78 3.63 0.95
CA ALA A 175 7.47 5.05 1.05
C ALA A 175 7.90 5.64 2.40
N ALA A 176 7.66 4.94 3.51
CA ALA A 176 8.06 5.39 4.85
C ALA A 176 9.58 5.46 5.06
N ASP A 177 10.35 4.63 4.34
CA ASP A 177 11.82 4.65 4.39
C ASP A 177 12.45 5.69 3.44
N THR A 178 11.77 6.01 2.34
CA THR A 178 12.35 6.82 1.25
C THR A 178 11.84 8.24 1.21
N LEU A 179 10.65 8.51 1.74
CA LEU A 179 10.01 9.82 1.68
C LEU A 179 10.14 10.58 3.00
N PRO A 180 10.19 11.94 2.96
CA PRO A 180 10.19 12.72 4.18
C PRO A 180 8.96 12.46 5.04
N ARG A 181 9.15 12.43 6.37
CA ARG A 181 8.07 12.24 7.35
C ARG A 181 7.29 13.55 7.59
N ILE A 182 6.67 14.05 6.53
CA ILE A 182 5.82 15.25 6.52
C ILE A 182 4.48 14.92 5.86
N ASN A 183 3.45 15.71 6.16
CA ASN A 183 2.09 15.57 5.62
C ASN A 183 1.44 16.91 5.25
N ASP A 184 2.24 17.96 5.18
CA ASP A 184 1.82 19.30 4.80
C ASP A 184 2.75 19.77 3.70
N ILE A 185 2.19 19.89 2.50
CA ILE A 185 2.93 20.17 1.27
C ILE A 185 2.37 21.43 0.64
N THR A 186 3.23 22.40 0.35
CA THR A 186 2.84 23.63 -0.34
C THR A 186 3.79 24.02 -1.46
N THR A 187 3.29 24.66 -2.50
CA THR A 187 4.13 25.26 -3.54
C THR A 187 4.86 26.52 -3.11
N ASP A 188 4.41 27.19 -2.04
CA ASP A 188 5.02 28.40 -1.49
C ASP A 188 5.31 28.21 0.00
N THR A 189 6.50 27.70 0.31
CA THR A 189 6.90 27.43 1.71
C THR A 189 7.25 28.68 2.50
N LEU A 190 7.47 29.81 1.83
CA LEU A 190 7.79 31.10 2.47
C LEU A 190 6.50 31.80 2.93
N HIS A 191 5.47 31.77 2.08
CA HIS A 191 4.16 32.36 2.35
C HIS A 191 3.05 31.33 2.05
N PRO A 192 2.93 30.26 2.84
CA PRO A 192 1.97 29.18 2.60
C PRO A 192 0.53 29.72 2.52
N PRO A 193 -0.29 29.23 1.58
CA PRO A 193 -1.72 29.50 1.57
C PRO A 193 -2.38 29.13 2.90
N ALA A 194 -3.25 30.02 3.41
CA ALA A 194 -3.92 29.87 4.68
C ALA A 194 -5.31 29.23 4.52
N PHE A 195 -5.68 28.34 5.44
CA PHE A 195 -7.03 27.78 5.54
C PHE A 195 -7.96 28.77 6.26
N MET A 196 -9.12 29.04 5.67
CA MET A 196 -10.17 29.91 6.24
C MET A 196 -11.43 29.11 6.54
N ALA A 197 -11.96 28.38 5.56
CA ALA A 197 -13.13 27.51 5.72
C ALA A 197 -12.80 26.21 6.44
N LEU A 198 -11.60 25.67 6.21
CA LEU A 198 -11.09 24.43 6.82
C LEU A 198 -10.24 24.67 8.07
N ARG A 199 -10.32 25.87 8.63
CA ARG A 199 -9.52 26.28 9.79
C ARG A 199 -9.89 25.47 11.03
N THR A 200 -8.90 24.91 11.70
CA THR A 200 -9.05 24.29 13.03
C THR A 200 -8.75 25.31 14.14
N SER A 201 -9.08 24.98 15.39
CA SER A 201 -8.81 25.86 16.54
C SER A 201 -7.32 26.20 16.72
N ASN A 202 -6.44 25.37 16.17
CA ASN A 202 -4.99 25.53 16.28
C ASN A 202 -4.39 26.33 15.10
N ASP A 203 -5.19 26.67 14.09
CA ASP A 203 -4.71 27.33 12.89
C ASP A 203 -4.70 28.86 13.06
N SER A 204 -3.56 29.48 12.73
CA SER A 204 -3.33 30.91 12.90
C SER A 204 -4.13 31.83 11.95
N GLY A 205 -4.83 31.26 10.95
CA GLY A 205 -5.61 32.01 9.95
C GLY A 205 -4.79 32.80 8.93
N ASN A 206 -3.46 32.83 9.06
CA ASN A 206 -2.55 33.52 8.14
C ASN A 206 -1.53 32.57 7.47
N GLY A 207 -1.71 31.25 7.62
CA GLY A 207 -0.80 30.23 7.07
C GLY A 207 0.39 29.90 7.97
N GLY A 208 0.58 30.63 9.07
CA GLY A 208 1.62 30.37 10.09
C GLY A 208 1.46 29.05 10.87
N ASP A 209 0.41 28.28 10.60
CA ASP A 209 0.21 26.91 11.05
C ASP A 209 1.08 25.90 10.28
N TYR A 210 1.67 26.31 9.15
CA TYR A 210 2.75 25.55 8.51
C TYR A 210 3.96 25.51 9.44
N ALA A 211 4.51 24.33 9.68
CA ALA A 211 5.56 24.10 10.70
C ALA A 211 6.95 24.71 10.36
N GLY A 212 7.00 25.66 9.42
CA GLY A 212 8.15 26.50 9.14
C GLY A 212 9.33 25.78 8.48
N GLU A 213 10.53 26.32 8.71
CA GLU A 213 11.76 25.93 8.01
C GLU A 213 12.11 24.44 8.11
N PRO A 214 11.93 23.73 9.24
CA PRO A 214 12.22 22.30 9.30
C PRO A 214 11.39 21.48 8.30
N VAL A 215 10.10 21.78 8.15
CA VAL A 215 9.23 21.10 7.17
C VAL A 215 9.53 21.59 5.76
N ALA A 216 9.80 22.88 5.57
CA ALA A 216 10.20 23.42 4.27
C ALA A 216 11.50 22.77 3.75
N ALA A 217 12.50 22.59 4.61
CA ALA A 217 13.76 21.94 4.27
C ALA A 217 13.55 20.47 3.90
N ALA A 218 12.76 19.72 4.69
CA ALA A 218 12.40 18.34 4.38
C ALA A 218 11.63 18.23 3.05
N GLN A 219 10.70 19.14 2.80
CA GLN A 219 9.96 19.20 1.55
C GLN A 219 10.86 19.49 0.36
N ARG A 220 11.77 20.47 0.47
CA ARG A 220 12.73 20.81 -0.60
C ARG A 220 13.67 19.66 -0.91
N ALA A 221 14.07 18.89 0.10
CA ALA A 221 14.90 17.71 -0.09
C ALA A 221 14.15 16.56 -0.79
N GLY A 222 12.90 16.28 -0.41
CA GLY A 222 12.13 15.16 -0.97
C GLY A 222 11.32 15.47 -2.23
N TYR A 223 10.92 16.73 -2.42
CA TYR A 223 9.99 17.16 -3.47
C TYR A 223 10.42 18.49 -4.13
N PRO A 224 11.65 18.58 -4.68
CA PRO A 224 12.21 19.83 -5.23
C PRO A 224 11.48 20.38 -6.47
N ASP A 225 10.64 19.56 -7.09
CA ASP A 225 9.82 19.87 -8.27
C ASP A 225 8.51 20.60 -7.93
N ILE A 226 8.03 20.52 -6.67
CA ILE A 226 6.79 21.17 -6.25
C ILE A 226 7.03 22.67 -6.08
N ARG A 227 6.47 23.46 -7.00
CA ARG A 227 6.64 24.92 -7.08
C ARG A 227 5.36 25.58 -7.59
N SER A 228 5.23 26.88 -7.36
CA SER A 228 4.09 27.66 -7.84
C SER A 228 3.96 27.59 -9.36
N LEU A 229 2.72 27.66 -9.85
CA LEU A 229 2.42 27.64 -11.29
C LEU A 229 1.85 28.99 -11.71
N THR A 230 2.37 29.59 -12.79
CA THR A 230 1.74 30.79 -13.39
C THR A 230 0.96 30.39 -14.63
N LEU A 231 -0.35 30.64 -14.60
CA LEU A 231 -1.23 30.48 -15.75
C LEU A 231 -1.28 31.79 -16.54
N LYS A 232 -1.29 31.73 -17.87
CA LYS A 232 -1.35 32.90 -18.76
C LYS A 232 -2.79 33.38 -18.98
N GLU A 233 -3.57 33.39 -17.90
CA GLU A 233 -4.99 33.71 -17.90
C GLU A 233 -5.29 34.74 -16.80
N PRO A 234 -6.31 35.59 -17.01
CA PRO A 234 -6.86 36.42 -15.95
C PRO A 234 -7.37 35.60 -14.76
N ALA A 235 -7.42 36.21 -13.59
CA ALA A 235 -7.75 35.52 -12.34
C ALA A 235 -9.13 34.83 -12.37
N ALA A 236 -10.13 35.43 -13.03
CA ALA A 236 -11.47 34.85 -13.16
C ALA A 236 -11.48 33.54 -13.97
N GLU A 237 -10.76 33.50 -15.09
CA GLU A 237 -10.63 32.30 -15.93
C GLU A 237 -9.81 31.22 -15.23
N ALA A 238 -8.70 31.62 -14.59
CA ALA A 238 -7.89 30.73 -13.77
C ALA A 238 -8.69 30.11 -12.61
N PHE A 239 -9.57 30.89 -11.96
CA PHE A 239 -10.45 30.39 -10.91
C PHE A 239 -11.41 29.32 -11.44
N ALA A 240 -12.11 29.59 -12.53
CA ALA A 240 -13.02 28.64 -13.15
C ALA A 240 -12.29 27.34 -13.59
N ARG A 241 -11.04 27.46 -14.07
CA ARG A 241 -10.19 26.30 -14.40
C ARG A 241 -9.82 25.48 -13.16
N ILE A 242 -9.43 26.14 -12.08
CA ILE A 242 -9.08 25.49 -10.81
C ILE A 242 -10.28 24.77 -10.22
N GLU A 243 -11.44 25.41 -10.20
CA GLU A 243 -12.69 24.83 -9.70
C GLU A 243 -13.07 23.57 -10.51
N ARG A 244 -13.11 23.67 -11.85
CA ARG A 244 -13.36 22.52 -12.73
C ARG A 244 -12.36 21.39 -12.50
N THR A 245 -11.09 21.71 -12.32
CA THR A 245 -10.03 20.72 -12.07
C THR A 245 -10.22 20.04 -10.71
N ALA A 246 -10.51 20.79 -9.66
CA ALA A 246 -10.81 20.25 -8.33
C ALA A 246 -12.00 19.30 -8.37
N ARG A 247 -13.11 19.70 -9.02
CA ARG A 247 -14.30 18.85 -9.21
C ARG A 247 -13.99 17.60 -10.02
N ALA A 248 -13.22 17.71 -11.10
CA ALA A 248 -12.83 16.58 -11.94
C ALA A 248 -11.89 15.59 -11.22
N LEU A 249 -11.12 16.05 -10.23
CA LEU A 249 -10.33 15.22 -9.34
C LEU A 249 -11.15 14.63 -8.18
N GLY A 250 -12.45 14.96 -8.09
CA GLY A 250 -13.37 14.46 -7.08
C GLY A 250 -13.16 15.09 -5.70
N TRP A 251 -12.59 16.30 -5.63
CA TRP A 251 -12.46 17.02 -4.37
C TRP A 251 -13.79 17.64 -3.96
N GLU A 252 -14.09 17.59 -2.67
CA GLU A 252 -15.26 18.24 -2.08
C GLU A 252 -14.92 19.71 -1.82
N ILE A 253 -15.43 20.62 -2.63
CA ILE A 253 -15.21 22.06 -2.42
C ILE A 253 -16.08 22.53 -1.26
N VAL A 254 -15.46 23.14 -0.26
CA VAL A 254 -16.09 23.57 0.99
C VAL A 254 -16.06 25.08 1.21
N GLY A 255 -15.24 25.80 0.44
CA GLY A 255 -15.14 27.25 0.51
C GLY A 255 -14.60 27.82 -0.79
N GLU A 256 -15.23 28.89 -1.26
CA GLU A 256 -14.84 29.63 -2.44
C GLU A 256 -14.89 31.13 -2.12
N ASP A 257 -13.82 31.85 -2.42
CA ASP A 257 -13.73 33.30 -2.28
C ASP A 257 -13.04 33.84 -3.53
N THR A 258 -13.85 34.10 -4.56
CA THR A 258 -13.37 34.59 -5.86
C THR A 258 -12.74 35.98 -5.75
N ALA A 259 -13.22 36.81 -4.82
CA ALA A 259 -12.71 38.16 -4.60
C ALA A 259 -11.29 38.15 -4.01
N GLN A 260 -11.00 37.23 -3.09
CA GLN A 260 -9.67 37.04 -2.52
C GLN A 260 -8.82 35.99 -3.25
N GLY A 261 -9.36 35.38 -4.32
CA GLY A 261 -8.67 34.36 -5.10
C GLY A 261 -8.36 33.11 -4.28
N ARG A 262 -9.33 32.56 -3.54
CA ARG A 262 -9.14 31.37 -2.70
C ARG A 262 -10.19 30.30 -3.00
N LEU A 263 -9.74 29.05 -3.09
CA LEU A 263 -10.59 27.87 -3.13
C LEU A 263 -10.10 26.86 -2.10
N GLU A 264 -11.01 26.36 -1.28
CA GLU A 264 -10.74 25.35 -0.26
C GLU A 264 -11.57 24.10 -0.52
N ALA A 265 -10.91 22.94 -0.44
CA ALA A 265 -11.52 21.66 -0.72
C ALA A 265 -10.97 20.55 0.17
N VAL A 266 -11.70 19.45 0.26
CA VAL A 266 -11.28 18.23 0.96
C VAL A 266 -11.10 17.12 -0.06
N ALA A 267 -9.92 16.51 -0.06
CA ALA A 267 -9.70 15.26 -0.78
C ALA A 267 -9.83 14.07 0.16
N ILE A 268 -10.54 13.04 -0.31
CA ILE A 268 -10.78 11.82 0.46
C ILE A 268 -10.08 10.65 -0.21
N THR A 269 -9.20 9.96 0.51
CA THR A 269 -8.57 8.74 0.00
C THR A 269 -9.61 7.61 -0.11
N ARG A 270 -9.66 6.92 -1.27
CA ARG A 270 -10.76 5.99 -1.57
C ARG A 270 -10.87 4.79 -0.61
N TRP A 271 -9.72 4.27 -0.17
CA TRP A 271 -9.71 3.04 0.64
C TRP A 271 -9.95 3.31 2.12
N PHE A 272 -9.28 4.29 2.72
CA PHE A 272 -9.40 4.56 4.15
C PHE A 272 -10.33 5.73 4.45
N GLY A 273 -10.64 6.59 3.48
CA GLY A 273 -11.41 7.80 3.77
C GLY A 273 -10.62 8.84 4.54
N PHE A 274 -9.28 8.76 4.58
CA PHE A 274 -8.45 9.83 5.12
C PHE A 274 -8.75 11.12 4.37
N LYS A 275 -8.95 12.19 5.15
CA LYS A 275 -9.26 13.52 4.66
C LYS A 275 -8.00 14.36 4.67
N ASP A 276 -7.71 14.96 3.53
CA ASP A 276 -6.66 15.96 3.36
C ASP A 276 -7.32 17.29 2.97
N ASP A 277 -6.98 18.34 3.70
CA ASP A 277 -7.46 19.69 3.45
C ASP A 277 -6.58 20.37 2.41
N ILE A 278 -7.21 21.01 1.44
CA ILE A 278 -6.55 21.67 0.32
C ILE A 278 -6.99 23.11 0.28
N VAL A 279 -6.03 24.00 0.11
CA VAL A 279 -6.27 25.40 -0.21
C VAL A 279 -5.48 25.77 -1.45
N VAL A 280 -6.14 26.45 -2.37
CA VAL A 280 -5.55 27.03 -3.56
C VAL A 280 -5.70 28.55 -3.47
N ARG A 281 -4.57 29.25 -3.58
CA ARG A 281 -4.49 30.72 -3.63
C ARG A 281 -4.12 31.15 -5.04
N LEU A 282 -4.87 32.11 -5.56
CA LEU A 282 -4.67 32.79 -6.82
C LEU A 282 -4.15 34.19 -6.53
N THR A 283 -3.08 34.59 -7.21
CA THR A 283 -2.52 35.94 -7.09
C THR A 283 -2.33 36.50 -8.49
N PRO A 284 -3.06 37.58 -8.86
CA PRO A 284 -2.81 38.27 -10.13
C PRO A 284 -1.36 38.75 -10.18
N VAL A 285 -0.69 38.48 -11.30
CA VAL A 285 0.70 38.90 -11.56
C VAL A 285 0.81 39.45 -12.97
N SER A 286 1.93 40.13 -13.26
CA SER A 286 2.22 40.52 -14.64
C SER A 286 2.30 39.27 -15.53
N GLY A 287 1.46 39.20 -16.57
CA GLY A 287 1.40 38.07 -17.49
C GLY A 287 0.42 36.94 -17.12
N GLY A 288 -0.39 37.09 -16.07
CA GLY A 288 -1.49 36.17 -15.76
C GLY A 288 -1.76 36.01 -14.27
N THR A 289 -1.92 34.76 -13.82
CA THR A 289 -2.28 34.45 -12.43
C THR A 289 -1.35 33.39 -11.86
N LYS A 290 -0.66 33.73 -10.75
CA LYS A 290 0.14 32.77 -9.97
C LYS A 290 -0.78 31.92 -9.11
N ILE A 291 -0.59 30.61 -9.16
CA ILE A 291 -1.33 29.60 -8.42
C ILE A 291 -0.40 28.98 -7.39
N ASP A 292 -0.78 29.14 -6.12
CA ASP A 292 -0.18 28.45 -5.00
C ASP A 292 -1.18 27.45 -4.43
N ILE A 293 -0.71 26.25 -4.08
CA ILE A 293 -1.53 25.21 -3.46
C ILE A 293 -0.85 24.70 -2.20
N ARG A 294 -1.65 24.38 -1.18
CA ARG A 294 -1.25 23.65 0.02
C ARG A 294 -2.20 22.49 0.23
N SER A 295 -1.67 21.32 0.56
CA SER A 295 -2.41 20.09 0.83
C SER A 295 -1.89 19.50 2.13
N ARG A 296 -2.76 19.38 3.14
CA ARG A 296 -2.41 19.01 4.53
C ARG A 296 -3.31 17.90 5.03
N SER A 297 -2.73 16.83 5.56
CA SER A 297 -3.50 15.74 6.16
C SER A 297 -4.06 16.12 7.53
N ARG A 298 -5.31 15.73 7.82
CA ARG A 298 -5.92 15.94 9.15
C ARG A 298 -5.38 15.02 10.24
N VAL A 299 -4.71 13.94 9.86
CA VAL A 299 -4.19 12.91 10.77
C VAL A 299 -2.79 12.46 10.37
N GLY A 300 -2.03 12.01 11.36
CA GLY A 300 -0.68 11.47 11.17
C GLY A 300 0.41 12.53 11.08
N VAL A 301 1.66 12.07 11.05
CA VAL A 301 2.87 12.91 10.88
C VAL A 301 3.39 12.84 9.44
N SER A 302 3.10 11.74 8.75
CA SER A 302 3.48 11.51 7.35
C SER A 302 2.28 10.97 6.59
N ASP A 303 2.16 11.41 5.35
CA ASP A 303 1.13 10.98 4.40
C ASP A 303 1.67 10.00 3.34
N LEU A 304 2.91 9.54 3.50
CA LEU A 304 3.63 8.67 2.55
C LEU A 304 3.67 9.25 1.12
N GLY A 305 3.75 10.58 1.00
CA GLY A 305 3.85 11.30 -0.28
C GLY A 305 2.51 11.57 -0.96
N THR A 306 1.39 11.29 -0.29
CA THR A 306 0.05 11.45 -0.86
C THR A 306 -0.25 12.91 -1.24
N ASN A 307 0.04 13.88 -0.38
CA ASN A 307 -0.18 15.31 -0.66
C ASN A 307 0.76 15.81 -1.77
N ALA A 308 2.01 15.34 -1.79
CA ALA A 308 2.95 15.67 -2.87
C ALA A 308 2.45 15.16 -4.24
N ALA A 309 1.99 13.90 -4.31
CA ALA A 309 1.39 13.34 -5.51
C ALA A 309 0.13 14.11 -5.93
N ARG A 310 -0.69 14.54 -4.97
CA ARG A 310 -1.90 15.32 -5.21
C ARG A 310 -1.61 16.69 -5.80
N VAL A 311 -0.67 17.43 -5.20
CA VAL A 311 -0.23 18.74 -5.70
C VAL A 311 0.28 18.60 -7.13
N ARG A 312 1.16 17.63 -7.40
CA ARG A 312 1.66 17.37 -8.77
C ARG A 312 0.54 17.08 -9.75
N GLN A 313 -0.41 16.20 -9.40
CA GLN A 313 -1.52 15.84 -10.26
C GLN A 313 -2.38 17.07 -10.59
N PHE A 314 -2.67 17.90 -9.60
CA PHE A 314 -3.45 19.12 -9.78
C PHE A 314 -2.75 20.11 -10.70
N LEU A 315 -1.47 20.42 -10.44
CA LEU A 315 -0.69 21.34 -11.27
C LEU A 315 -0.56 20.84 -12.71
N ALA A 316 -0.31 19.54 -12.90
CA ALA A 316 -0.23 18.94 -14.23
C ALA A 316 -1.56 19.04 -15.00
N ARG A 317 -2.70 18.88 -14.33
CA ARG A 317 -4.02 19.05 -14.95
C ARG A 317 -4.30 20.50 -15.35
N LEU A 318 -3.88 21.46 -14.53
CA LEU A 318 -4.02 22.89 -14.88
C LEU A 318 -3.22 23.27 -16.12
N GLN A 319 -2.03 22.67 -16.30
CA GLN A 319 -1.18 22.90 -17.46
C GLN A 319 -1.71 22.24 -18.76
N GLN A 320 -2.51 21.17 -18.63
CA GLN A 320 -3.06 20.44 -19.77
C GLN A 320 -4.43 20.95 -20.23
N ALA A 321 -5.19 21.57 -19.34
CA ALA A 321 -6.49 22.14 -19.70
C ALA A 321 -6.28 23.29 -20.73
N PRO A 322 -7.09 23.38 -21.78
CA PRO A 322 -7.22 24.59 -22.58
C PRO A 322 -8.16 25.58 -21.91
#